data_AF-A0AAV4CVD8-F1
#
_entry.id   AF-A0AAV4CVD8-F1
#
_cell.length_a   1.000
_cell.length_b   1.000
_cell.length_c   1.000
_cell.angle_alpha   90.00
_cell.angle_beta   90.00
_cell.angle_gamma   90.00
#
_symmetry.space_group_name_H-M   'P 1'
#
loop_
_entity.id
_entity.type
_entity.pdbx_description
1 polymer ?
#
loop_
_entity_poly.entity_id
_entity_poly.type
_entity_poly.pdbx_seq_one_letter_code
_entity_poly.pdbx_strand_id
1 'polypeptide(L)'
;MPLQRFLTVCPQIVITPLFWFVQGTFYTAIFVVGHDAGHGSFSSSELVNTICGTICHTFVMCPYYMWKLSHRHHHKNTGNIDKDEVFYPVRKSQDPNVKVLLPGFGLGIGWFVYLLQGYRPKGVEHFNLWFPMFKHHMFQCALSLISLVTWCVVLNAVRQSFGLGFVLYYHAVPVFIFGSYIVIITFLHHSEEGVPWYGNDVWDNVRGQLSSIDRSYGWCHSILHNISTHQIHHLFPKVPHYHLEEATTHFRKEFPSLVRVNNEAVMTSFWRMFKKYSSQNIVDDKAAVYFYK
;
A
#
# COMPACT_ATOMS: atom_id res chain seq x y z
N MET A 1 -6.68 9.02 46.78
CA MET A 1 -5.96 8.16 45.80
C MET A 1 -6.79 7.70 44.59
N PRO A 2 -8.08 7.32 44.67
CA PRO A 2 -8.80 6.82 43.49
C PRO A 2 -9.11 7.93 42.45
N LEU A 3 -9.46 9.14 42.89
CA LEU A 3 -9.82 10.25 41.99
C LEU A 3 -8.62 10.78 41.16
N GLN A 4 -7.41 10.84 41.73
CA GLN A 4 -6.18 11.24 41.02
C GLN A 4 -5.73 10.21 39.98
N ARG A 5 -5.90 8.91 40.25
CA ARG A 5 -5.71 7.85 39.24
C ARG A 5 -6.77 7.92 38.15
N PHE A 6 -8.03 8.21 38.51
CA PHE A 6 -9.11 8.37 37.53
C PHE A 6 -8.89 9.56 36.59
N LEU A 7 -8.44 10.70 37.12
CA LEU A 7 -8.17 11.92 36.36
C LEU A 7 -6.90 11.84 35.48
N THR A 8 -5.96 10.93 35.76
CA THR A 8 -4.75 10.69 34.94
C THR A 8 -4.98 9.59 33.89
N VAL A 9 -5.86 8.62 34.15
CA VAL A 9 -6.15 7.51 33.25
C VAL A 9 -7.09 7.92 32.11
N CYS A 10 -8.12 8.73 32.38
CA CYS A 10 -9.11 9.13 31.35
C CYS A 10 -8.52 9.93 30.17
N PRO A 11 -7.64 10.94 30.37
CA PRO A 11 -7.00 11.64 29.25
C PRO A 11 -6.14 10.70 28.41
N GLN A 12 -5.45 9.74 29.04
CA GLN A 12 -4.55 8.83 28.34
C GLN A 12 -5.29 7.84 27.43
N ILE A 13 -6.51 7.45 27.80
CA ILE A 13 -7.38 6.58 26.97
C ILE A 13 -7.79 7.26 25.65
N VAL A 14 -7.83 8.60 25.60
CA VAL A 14 -8.14 9.36 24.37
C VAL A 14 -6.87 9.82 23.66
N ILE A 15 -5.92 10.36 24.41
CA ILE A 15 -4.68 10.93 23.87
C ILE A 15 -3.82 9.85 23.23
N THR A 16 -3.67 8.67 23.85
CA THR A 16 -2.80 7.62 23.32
C THR A 16 -3.29 7.08 21.97
N PRO A 17 -4.56 6.67 21.79
CA PRO A 17 -5.04 6.25 20.48
C PRO A 17 -4.95 7.35 19.42
N LEU A 18 -5.24 8.60 19.77
CA LEU A 18 -5.10 9.73 18.85
C LEU A 18 -3.63 9.94 18.45
N PHE A 19 -2.71 9.88 19.42
CA PHE A 19 -1.28 9.95 19.18
C PHE A 19 -0.83 8.84 18.22
N TRP A 20 -1.21 7.59 18.48
CA TRP A 20 -0.87 6.47 17.60
C TRP A 20 -1.44 6.63 16.19
N PHE A 21 -2.69 7.10 16.08
CA PHE A 21 -3.34 7.35 14.79
C PHE A 21 -2.60 8.40 13.97
N VAL A 22 -2.28 9.54 14.59
CA VAL A 22 -1.50 10.61 13.96
C VAL A 22 -0.10 10.11 13.60
N GLN A 23 0.58 9.40 14.51
CA GLN A 23 1.93 8.89 14.27
C GLN A 23 1.94 7.84 13.13
N GLY A 24 0.96 6.94 13.09
CA GLY A 24 0.79 5.98 11.99
C GLY A 24 0.48 6.65 10.65
N THR A 25 -0.22 7.78 10.66
CA THR A 25 -0.41 8.62 9.46
C THR A 25 0.92 9.16 8.94
N PHE A 26 1.79 9.66 9.83
CA PHE A 26 3.14 10.09 9.45
C PHE A 26 4.02 8.92 8.98
N TYR A 27 3.86 7.73 9.54
CA TYR A 27 4.58 6.54 9.06
C TYR A 27 4.14 6.16 7.65
N THR A 28 2.86 6.38 7.32
CA THR A 28 2.36 6.25 5.94
C THR A 28 3.00 7.30 5.03
N ALA A 29 3.15 8.55 5.50
CA ALA A 29 3.88 9.58 4.75
C ALA A 29 5.34 9.16 4.46
N ILE A 30 6.05 8.62 5.45
CA ILE A 30 7.41 8.07 5.29
C ILE A 30 7.42 6.96 4.23
N PHE A 31 6.43 6.08 4.22
CA PHE A 31 6.32 5.05 3.20
C PHE A 31 6.13 5.65 1.80
N VAL A 32 5.29 6.68 1.64
CA VAL A 32 5.06 7.34 0.34
C VAL A 32 6.34 7.99 -0.19
N VAL A 33 7.16 8.60 0.68
CA VAL A 33 8.49 9.10 0.29
C VAL A 33 9.37 7.97 -0.24
N GLY A 34 9.43 6.84 0.46
CA GLY A 34 10.19 5.68 -0.02
C GLY A 34 9.62 5.06 -1.30
N HIS A 35 8.30 5.13 -1.49
CA HIS A 35 7.60 4.71 -2.70
C HIS A 35 8.01 5.58 -3.91
N ASP A 36 8.02 6.90 -3.78
CA ASP A 36 8.48 7.83 -4.83
C ASP A 36 9.95 7.60 -5.17
N ALA A 37 10.78 7.34 -4.15
CA ALA A 37 12.15 6.93 -4.36
C ALA A 37 12.25 5.58 -5.09
N GLY A 38 11.32 4.65 -4.84
CA GLY A 38 11.13 3.40 -5.60
C GLY A 38 10.82 3.61 -7.08
N HIS A 39 10.07 4.67 -7.42
CA HIS A 39 9.82 5.10 -8.79
C HIS A 39 10.97 5.92 -9.40
N GLY A 40 11.91 6.37 -8.57
CA GLY A 40 12.98 7.28 -8.98
C GLY A 40 12.48 8.71 -9.23
N SER A 41 11.33 9.09 -8.67
CA SER A 41 10.75 10.42 -8.80
C SER A 41 11.19 11.38 -7.69
N PHE A 42 11.56 10.86 -6.51
CA PHE A 42 11.95 11.67 -5.36
C PHE A 42 13.23 12.51 -5.61
N SER A 43 14.18 12.01 -6.39
CA SER A 43 15.40 12.72 -6.77
C SER A 43 15.84 12.34 -8.19
N SER A 44 16.59 13.21 -8.86
CA SER A 44 17.26 12.88 -10.12
C SER A 44 18.41 11.87 -9.96
N SER A 45 18.92 11.69 -8.73
CA SER A 45 20.00 10.74 -8.42
C SER A 45 19.45 9.38 -7.99
N GLU A 46 19.79 8.32 -8.72
CA GLU A 46 19.42 6.94 -8.38
C GLU A 46 19.97 6.50 -7.02
N LEU A 47 21.17 6.96 -6.66
CA LEU A 47 21.77 6.67 -5.36
C LEU A 47 20.97 7.29 -4.22
N VAL A 48 20.57 8.57 -4.36
CA VAL A 48 19.76 9.27 -3.35
C VAL A 48 18.42 8.58 -3.18
N ASN A 49 17.76 8.20 -4.28
CA ASN A 49 16.53 7.43 -4.25
C ASN A 49 16.71 6.09 -3.51
N THR A 50 17.79 5.36 -3.82
CA THR A 50 18.04 4.06 -3.20
C THR A 50 18.29 4.18 -1.70
N ILE A 51 19.07 5.17 -1.27
CA ILE A 51 19.34 5.42 0.16
C ILE A 51 18.06 5.86 0.88
N CYS A 52 17.36 6.86 0.34
CA CYS A 52 16.13 7.38 0.93
C CYS A 52 15.07 6.30 1.05
N GLY A 53 14.80 5.57 -0.04
CA GLY A 53 13.85 4.47 -0.05
C GLY A 53 14.21 3.38 0.95
N THR A 54 15.48 2.99 1.03
CA THR A 54 15.95 1.97 2.00
C THR A 54 15.70 2.43 3.43
N ILE A 55 16.05 3.67 3.79
CA ILE A 55 15.86 4.20 5.14
C ILE A 55 14.36 4.27 5.49
N CYS A 56 13.55 4.89 4.62
CA CYS A 56 12.13 5.08 4.83
C CYS A 56 11.38 3.75 4.99
N HIS A 57 11.62 2.79 4.10
CA HIS A 57 10.93 1.49 4.14
C HIS A 57 11.44 0.60 5.27
N THR A 58 12.74 0.63 5.58
CA THR A 58 13.30 -0.10 6.72
C THR A 58 12.64 0.32 8.03
N PHE A 59 12.47 1.64 8.23
CA PHE A 59 11.82 2.20 9.41
C PHE A 59 10.41 1.63 9.62
N VAL A 60 9.64 1.46 8.55
CA VAL A 60 8.28 0.89 8.60
C VAL A 60 8.24 -0.63 8.39
N MET A 61 9.37 -1.33 8.58
CA MET A 61 9.49 -2.79 8.49
C MET A 61 9.16 -3.38 7.10
N CYS A 62 9.44 -2.64 6.03
CA CYS A 62 9.26 -3.06 4.64
C CYS A 62 10.62 -3.32 3.94
N PRO A 63 10.84 -4.47 3.28
CA PRO A 63 12.07 -4.72 2.52
C PRO A 63 12.06 -3.92 1.21
N TYR A 64 12.67 -2.72 1.24
CA TYR A 64 12.59 -1.71 0.17
C TYR A 64 12.76 -2.25 -1.24
N TYR A 65 13.88 -2.91 -1.56
CA TYR A 65 14.16 -3.27 -2.95
C TYR A 65 13.25 -4.39 -3.46
N MET A 66 12.85 -5.33 -2.60
CA MET A 66 11.90 -6.38 -2.94
C MET A 66 10.52 -5.80 -3.20
N TRP A 67 10.05 -4.94 -2.30
CA TRP A 67 8.78 -4.25 -2.48
C TRP A 67 8.80 -3.33 -3.71
N LYS A 68 9.92 -2.65 -3.99
CA LYS A 68 10.11 -1.83 -5.20
C LYS A 68 9.94 -2.65 -6.49
N LEU A 69 10.40 -3.90 -6.51
CA LEU A 69 10.29 -4.78 -7.68
C LEU A 69 8.87 -5.30 -7.88
N SER A 70 8.21 -5.74 -6.81
CA SER A 70 6.81 -6.19 -6.86
C SER A 70 5.87 -5.02 -7.19
N HIS A 71 6.03 -3.88 -6.51
CA HIS A 71 5.30 -2.65 -6.82
C HIS A 71 5.47 -2.17 -8.27
N ARG A 72 6.68 -2.31 -8.84
CA ARG A 72 6.91 -2.05 -10.27
C ARG A 72 6.18 -3.04 -11.17
N HIS A 73 6.12 -4.31 -10.78
CA HIS A 73 5.34 -5.32 -11.49
C HIS A 73 3.84 -4.99 -11.45
N HIS A 74 3.31 -4.57 -10.29
CA HIS A 74 1.96 -4.03 -10.17
C HIS A 74 1.73 -2.85 -11.13
N HIS A 75 2.54 -1.79 -11.06
CA HIS A 75 2.42 -0.64 -11.96
C HIS A 75 2.53 -1.01 -13.44
N LYS A 76 3.30 -2.03 -13.81
CA LYS A 76 3.37 -2.49 -15.20
C LYS A 76 2.07 -3.15 -15.67
N ASN A 77 1.29 -3.72 -14.74
CA ASN A 77 0.15 -4.59 -15.02
C ASN A 77 -1.16 -4.13 -14.37
N THR A 78 -1.24 -2.90 -13.87
CA THR A 78 -2.42 -2.35 -13.17
C THR A 78 -3.71 -2.68 -13.90
N GLY A 79 -4.68 -3.25 -13.19
CA GLY A 79 -6.00 -3.57 -13.73
C GLY A 79 -6.02 -4.77 -14.70
N ASN A 80 -4.92 -5.53 -14.80
CA ASN A 80 -4.87 -6.78 -15.55
C ASN A 80 -5.23 -7.97 -14.66
N ILE A 81 -6.32 -8.69 -14.97
CA ILE A 81 -6.79 -9.87 -14.22
C ILE A 81 -5.67 -10.93 -14.11
N ASP A 82 -4.97 -11.15 -15.21
CA ASP A 82 -4.08 -12.28 -15.38
C ASP A 82 -2.67 -11.99 -14.85
N LYS A 83 -2.24 -10.72 -14.78
CA LYS A 83 -0.86 -10.32 -14.45
C LYS A 83 -0.68 -9.45 -13.21
N ASP A 84 -1.69 -8.69 -12.80
CA ASP A 84 -1.60 -7.90 -11.56
C ASP A 84 -1.45 -8.83 -10.34
N GLU A 85 -0.90 -8.30 -9.25
CA GLU A 85 -0.55 -9.07 -8.04
C GLU A 85 -1.27 -8.57 -6.78
N VAL A 86 -1.90 -7.39 -6.82
CA VAL A 86 -2.51 -6.76 -5.65
C VAL A 86 -4.04 -6.70 -5.80
N PHE A 87 -4.77 -7.30 -4.85
CA PHE A 87 -6.24 -7.27 -4.77
C PHE A 87 -6.98 -7.55 -6.10
N TYR A 88 -6.40 -8.38 -6.96
CA TYR A 88 -6.96 -8.70 -8.26
C TYR A 88 -8.08 -9.75 -8.14
N PRO A 89 -9.05 -9.74 -9.07
CA PRO A 89 -9.98 -10.85 -9.25
C PRO A 89 -9.25 -12.06 -9.84
N VAL A 90 -9.60 -13.26 -9.39
CA VAL A 90 -8.94 -14.52 -9.72
C VAL A 90 -9.78 -15.30 -10.72
N ARG A 91 -9.15 -15.82 -11.76
CA ARG A 91 -9.79 -16.71 -12.73
C ARG A 91 -10.24 -18.00 -12.04
N LYS A 92 -11.44 -18.48 -12.34
CA LYS A 92 -12.00 -19.71 -11.74
C LYS A 92 -11.07 -20.93 -11.89
N SER A 93 -10.38 -21.04 -13.02
CA SER A 93 -9.39 -22.09 -13.29
C SER A 93 -8.12 -22.01 -12.45
N GLN A 94 -7.76 -20.82 -11.95
CA GLN A 94 -6.54 -20.64 -11.14
C GLN A 94 -6.77 -21.04 -9.68
N ASP A 95 -7.85 -20.56 -9.08
CA ASP A 95 -8.26 -20.98 -7.74
C ASP A 95 -9.77 -20.71 -7.54
N PRO A 96 -10.62 -21.74 -7.66
CA PRO A 96 -12.07 -21.59 -7.52
C PRO A 96 -12.52 -21.40 -6.06
N ASN A 97 -11.62 -21.49 -5.09
CA ASN A 97 -11.92 -21.37 -3.67
C ASN A 97 -11.02 -20.35 -2.98
N VAL A 98 -10.45 -19.38 -3.73
CA VAL A 98 -9.55 -18.37 -3.18
C VAL A 98 -10.21 -17.66 -2.00
N LYS A 99 -9.65 -17.89 -0.81
CA LYS A 99 -10.18 -17.31 0.41
C LYS A 99 -9.66 -15.89 0.56
N VAL A 100 -10.57 -14.99 0.90
CA VAL A 100 -10.18 -13.68 1.42
C VAL A 100 -9.54 -13.87 2.79
N LEU A 101 -8.34 -13.34 2.95
CA LEU A 101 -7.40 -13.75 4.00
C LEU A 101 -7.91 -13.55 5.44
N LEU A 102 -8.86 -12.64 5.71
CA LEU A 102 -9.79 -12.56 6.88
C LEU A 102 -10.47 -11.16 6.94
N PRO A 103 -11.57 -10.89 7.69
CA PRO A 103 -12.46 -9.76 7.40
C PRO A 103 -11.71 -8.41 7.36
N GLY A 104 -12.03 -7.58 6.36
CA GLY A 104 -11.36 -6.30 6.12
C GLY A 104 -9.86 -6.43 5.83
N PHE A 105 -9.41 -7.57 5.27
CA PHE A 105 -8.01 -7.91 4.99
C PHE A 105 -7.05 -7.81 6.19
N GLY A 106 -7.53 -7.95 7.42
CA GLY A 106 -6.68 -8.03 8.61
C GLY A 106 -5.93 -6.74 8.98
N LEU A 107 -6.24 -5.61 8.33
CA LEU A 107 -5.61 -4.31 8.56
C LEU A 107 -4.07 -4.41 8.54
N GLY A 108 -3.39 -3.85 9.54
CA GLY A 108 -1.93 -3.92 9.63
C GLY A 108 -1.34 -5.33 9.63
N ILE A 109 -2.07 -6.36 10.10
CA ILE A 109 -1.62 -7.75 9.99
C ILE A 109 -1.62 -8.18 8.52
N GLY A 110 -2.63 -7.78 7.75
CA GLY A 110 -2.73 -8.07 6.32
C GLY A 110 -1.53 -7.58 5.53
N TRP A 111 -1.01 -6.40 5.87
CA TRP A 111 0.22 -5.85 5.29
C TRP A 111 1.42 -6.80 5.49
N PHE A 112 1.61 -7.29 6.72
CA PHE A 112 2.72 -8.21 7.00
C PHE A 112 2.52 -9.58 6.35
N VAL A 113 1.29 -10.08 6.27
CA VAL A 113 1.02 -11.33 5.54
C VAL A 113 1.27 -11.13 4.04
N TYR A 114 0.90 -9.97 3.47
CA TYR A 114 1.24 -9.62 2.09
C TYR A 114 2.77 -9.64 1.87
N LEU A 115 3.56 -9.06 2.77
CA LEU A 115 5.03 -9.12 2.63
C LEU A 115 5.56 -10.56 2.72
N LEU A 116 4.99 -11.40 3.58
CA LEU A 116 5.44 -12.78 3.76
C LEU A 116 5.12 -13.69 2.58
N GLN A 117 3.94 -13.57 1.97
CA GLN A 117 3.48 -14.53 0.96
C GLN A 117 2.70 -13.93 -0.23
N GLY A 118 2.42 -12.63 -0.23
CA GLY A 118 1.62 -11.95 -1.24
C GLY A 118 0.14 -12.40 -1.30
N TYR A 119 -0.57 -11.93 -2.33
CA TYR A 119 -1.95 -12.34 -2.60
C TYR A 119 -2.00 -13.54 -3.54
N ARG A 120 -2.50 -14.65 -3.03
CA ARG A 120 -2.68 -15.89 -3.79
C ARG A 120 -3.72 -15.72 -4.91
N PRO A 121 -3.59 -16.48 -6.02
CA PRO A 121 -2.57 -17.51 -6.29
C PRO A 121 -1.17 -16.99 -6.67
N LYS A 122 -1.04 -15.78 -7.20
CA LYS A 122 0.22 -15.17 -7.69
C LYS A 122 1.06 -14.48 -6.60
N GLY A 123 1.13 -15.06 -5.41
CA GLY A 123 1.79 -14.44 -4.26
C GLY A 123 3.30 -14.25 -4.43
N VAL A 124 3.84 -13.15 -3.89
CA VAL A 124 5.28 -12.81 -3.87
C VAL A 124 5.80 -12.84 -2.43
N GLU A 125 6.84 -13.61 -2.18
CA GLU A 125 7.47 -13.76 -0.87
C GLU A 125 8.61 -12.76 -0.69
N HIS A 126 8.34 -11.57 -0.14
CA HIS A 126 9.28 -10.45 -0.13
C HIS A 126 10.52 -10.66 0.78
N PHE A 127 10.47 -11.67 1.66
CA PHE A 127 11.61 -12.05 2.51
C PHE A 127 12.41 -13.23 1.95
N ASN A 128 11.96 -13.83 0.84
CA ASN A 128 12.65 -14.93 0.19
C ASN A 128 13.56 -14.40 -0.92
N LEU A 129 14.86 -14.28 -0.64
CA LEU A 129 15.86 -13.77 -1.58
C LEU A 129 15.92 -14.56 -2.91
N TRP A 130 15.53 -15.82 -2.88
CA TRP A 130 15.54 -16.73 -4.02
C TRP A 130 14.22 -16.75 -4.79
N PHE A 131 13.22 -15.95 -4.37
CA PHE A 131 11.96 -15.87 -5.10
C PHE A 131 12.22 -15.42 -6.56
N PRO A 132 11.57 -16.04 -7.57
CA PRO A 132 11.93 -15.85 -8.98
C PRO A 132 11.97 -14.39 -9.46
N MET A 133 11.16 -13.51 -8.86
CA MET A 133 11.16 -12.07 -9.15
C MET A 133 12.48 -11.37 -8.80
N PHE A 134 13.24 -11.88 -7.83
CA PHE A 134 14.41 -11.21 -7.25
C PHE A 134 15.75 -11.77 -7.72
N LYS A 135 15.75 -12.86 -8.50
CA LYS A 135 16.97 -13.59 -8.91
C LYS A 135 18.04 -12.73 -9.59
N HIS A 136 17.66 -11.66 -10.29
CA HIS A 136 18.58 -10.75 -10.99
C HIS A 136 18.97 -9.52 -10.17
N HIS A 137 18.48 -9.42 -8.94
CA HIS A 137 18.65 -8.27 -8.04
C HIS A 137 19.11 -8.69 -6.64
N MET A 138 19.68 -9.89 -6.51
CA MET A 138 19.98 -10.51 -5.21
C MET A 138 20.87 -9.62 -4.33
N PHE A 139 21.82 -8.88 -4.91
CA PHE A 139 22.68 -7.99 -4.13
C PHE A 139 21.87 -6.86 -3.45
N GLN A 140 21.07 -6.12 -4.22
CA GLN A 140 20.27 -5.01 -3.69
C GLN A 140 19.16 -5.50 -2.74
N CYS A 141 18.59 -6.66 -3.05
CA CYS A 141 17.67 -7.35 -2.17
C CYS A 141 18.34 -7.73 -0.84
N ALA A 142 19.52 -8.36 -0.87
CA ALA A 142 20.27 -8.70 0.34
C ALA A 142 20.57 -7.47 1.20
N LEU A 143 20.95 -6.34 0.59
CA LEU A 143 21.13 -5.08 1.30
C LEU A 143 19.86 -4.63 2.02
N SER A 144 18.68 -4.75 1.39
CA SER A 144 17.40 -4.41 2.03
C SER A 144 17.09 -5.29 3.25
N LEU A 145 17.39 -6.60 3.18
CA LEU A 145 17.24 -7.49 4.34
C LEU A 145 18.24 -7.16 5.46
N ILE A 146 19.48 -6.86 5.10
CA ILE A 146 20.51 -6.43 6.06
C ILE A 146 20.07 -5.15 6.78
N SER A 147 19.49 -4.18 6.05
CA SER A 147 18.93 -2.96 6.66
C SER A 147 17.82 -3.28 7.66
N LEU A 148 16.90 -4.20 7.34
CA LEU A 148 15.86 -4.64 8.26
C LEU A 148 16.42 -5.36 9.50
N VAL A 149 17.38 -6.26 9.32
CA VAL A 149 18.04 -6.93 10.46
C VAL A 149 18.74 -5.91 11.35
N THR A 150 19.43 -4.94 10.75
CA THR A 150 20.08 -3.84 11.47
C THR A 150 19.06 -3.03 12.27
N TRP A 151 17.89 -2.73 11.67
CA TRP A 151 16.82 -2.04 12.37
C TRP A 151 16.22 -2.85 13.52
N CYS A 152 16.05 -4.16 13.36
CA CYS A 152 15.66 -5.06 14.46
C CYS A 152 16.67 -5.04 15.62
N VAL A 153 17.97 -4.97 15.32
CA VAL A 153 19.01 -4.84 16.35
C VAL A 153 18.88 -3.50 17.10
N VAL A 154 18.65 -2.39 16.38
CA VAL A 154 18.40 -1.08 16.99
C VAL A 154 17.15 -1.12 17.89
N LEU A 155 16.04 -1.68 17.40
CA LEU A 155 14.81 -1.82 18.18
C LEU A 155 15.01 -2.70 19.42
N ASN A 156 15.82 -3.76 19.33
CA ASN A 156 16.17 -4.56 20.51
C ASN A 156 17.05 -3.79 21.51
N ALA A 157 17.99 -2.95 21.05
CA ALA A 157 18.76 -2.09 21.93
C ALA A 157 17.85 -1.08 22.66
N VAL A 158 16.92 -0.44 21.94
CA VAL A 158 15.89 0.44 22.54
C VAL A 158 15.04 -0.33 23.55
N ARG A 159 14.63 -1.57 23.23
CA ARG A 159 13.90 -2.44 24.15
C ARG A 159 14.70 -2.73 25.43
N GLN A 160 16.00 -2.97 25.32
CA GLN A 160 16.87 -3.22 26.49
C GLN A 160 17.00 -1.98 27.37
N SER A 161 17.01 -0.78 26.80
CA SER A 161 17.13 0.48 27.56
C SER A 161 15.80 0.97 28.16
N PHE A 162 14.69 0.87 27.42
CA PHE A 162 13.41 1.50 27.79
C PHE A 162 12.25 0.51 28.00
N GLY A 163 12.49 -0.78 27.77
CA GLY A 163 11.48 -1.83 27.89
C GLY A 163 10.64 -2.08 26.62
N LEU A 164 9.94 -3.22 26.60
CA LEU A 164 9.10 -3.61 25.47
C LEU A 164 7.93 -2.65 25.24
N GLY A 165 7.32 -2.14 26.31
CA GLY A 165 6.20 -1.20 26.22
C GLY A 165 6.55 0.07 25.43
N PHE A 166 7.79 0.55 25.55
CA PHE A 166 8.27 1.72 24.80
C PHE A 166 8.31 1.45 23.29
N VAL A 167 8.89 0.31 22.88
CA VAL A 167 8.95 -0.08 21.46
C VAL A 167 7.56 -0.31 20.89
N LEU A 168 6.66 -0.94 21.66
CA LEU A 168 5.27 -1.12 21.24
C LEU A 168 4.57 0.22 21.04
N TYR A 169 4.68 1.12 22.02
CA TYR A 169 4.00 2.41 22.03
C TYR A 169 4.48 3.33 20.92
N TYR A 170 5.79 3.47 20.73
CA TYR A 170 6.35 4.48 19.82
C TYR A 170 6.64 3.97 18.41
N HIS A 171 6.65 2.65 18.19
CA HIS A 171 7.00 2.08 16.91
C HIS A 171 6.01 1.01 16.44
N ALA A 172 5.82 -0.07 17.20
CA ALA A 172 5.06 -1.23 16.68
C ALA A 172 3.58 -0.91 16.42
N VAL A 173 2.91 -0.19 17.34
CA VAL A 173 1.51 0.20 17.15
C VAL A 173 1.36 1.22 16.01
N PRO A 174 2.16 2.29 15.91
CA PRO A 174 2.18 3.16 14.73
C PRO A 174 2.45 2.42 13.41
N VAL A 175 3.37 1.45 13.38
CA VAL A 175 3.62 0.59 12.21
C VAL A 175 2.39 -0.26 11.86
N PHE A 176 1.67 -0.80 12.84
CA PHE A 176 0.41 -1.50 12.58
C PHE A 176 -0.64 -0.57 11.94
N ILE A 177 -0.74 0.68 12.42
CA ILE A 177 -1.65 1.68 11.84
C ILE A 177 -1.23 2.03 10.41
N PHE A 178 0.06 2.26 10.16
CA PHE A 178 0.59 2.42 8.81
C PHE A 178 0.22 1.24 7.89
N GLY A 179 0.45 0.00 8.34
CA GLY A 179 0.09 -1.18 7.54
C GLY A 179 -1.41 -1.23 7.23
N SER A 180 -2.24 -0.76 8.17
CA SER A 180 -3.69 -0.62 7.98
C SER A 180 -4.01 0.41 6.90
N TYR A 181 -3.33 1.56 6.91
CA TYR A 181 -3.43 2.58 5.87
C TYR A 181 -3.08 2.00 4.50
N ILE A 182 -1.96 1.29 4.35
CA ILE A 182 -1.54 0.73 3.06
C ILE A 182 -2.56 -0.28 2.53
N VAL A 183 -3.05 -1.18 3.36
CA VAL A 183 -4.11 -2.14 2.95
C VAL A 183 -5.34 -1.39 2.44
N ILE A 184 -5.81 -0.38 3.17
CA ILE A 184 -7.02 0.37 2.82
C ILE A 184 -6.81 1.20 1.56
N ILE A 185 -5.73 1.99 1.51
CA ILE A 185 -5.40 2.91 0.40
C ILE A 185 -5.23 2.13 -0.89
N THR A 186 -4.36 1.10 -0.88
CA THR A 186 -4.11 0.31 -2.08
C THR A 186 -5.35 -0.44 -2.52
N PHE A 187 -6.13 -1.03 -1.61
CA PHE A 187 -7.37 -1.69 -1.99
C PHE A 187 -8.35 -0.71 -2.65
N LEU A 188 -8.60 0.43 -2.01
CA LEU A 188 -9.61 1.38 -2.45
C LEU A 188 -9.25 2.13 -3.73
N HIS A 189 -7.97 2.36 -3.99
CA HIS A 189 -7.52 2.98 -5.24
C HIS A 189 -7.58 2.03 -6.44
N HIS A 190 -7.65 0.71 -6.21
CA HIS A 190 -7.63 -0.32 -7.25
C HIS A 190 -8.92 -1.15 -7.33
N SER A 191 -9.83 -0.96 -6.38
CA SER A 191 -11.10 -1.68 -6.30
C SER A 191 -12.23 -0.70 -6.05
N GLU A 192 -13.01 -0.43 -7.09
CA GLU A 192 -14.25 0.33 -7.02
C GLU A 192 -15.25 -0.18 -8.07
N GLU A 193 -16.53 0.05 -7.83
CA GLU A 193 -17.58 -0.16 -8.83
C GLU A 193 -17.34 0.71 -10.07
N GLY A 194 -17.57 0.14 -11.26
CA GLY A 194 -17.35 0.84 -12.52
C GLY A 194 -15.88 1.01 -12.93
N VAL A 195 -14.92 0.56 -12.12
CA VAL A 195 -13.52 0.43 -12.53
C VAL A 195 -13.30 -0.95 -13.19
N PRO A 196 -12.87 -0.99 -14.46
CA PRO A 196 -12.70 -2.25 -15.19
C PRO A 196 -11.41 -2.98 -14.80
N TRP A 197 -11.52 -4.30 -14.75
CA TRP A 197 -10.39 -5.23 -14.83
C TRP A 197 -10.38 -5.87 -16.22
N TYR A 198 -9.23 -5.96 -16.85
CA TYR A 198 -9.09 -6.47 -18.21
C TYR A 198 -8.33 -7.80 -18.24
N GLY A 199 -8.80 -8.73 -19.05
CA GLY A 199 -8.02 -9.89 -19.47
C GLY A 199 -6.91 -9.51 -20.44
N ASN A 200 -5.90 -10.37 -20.57
CA ASN A 200 -4.72 -10.13 -21.40
C ASN A 200 -5.02 -9.67 -22.83
N ASP A 201 -6.06 -10.20 -23.46
CA ASP A 201 -6.35 -9.96 -24.89
C ASP A 201 -6.82 -8.54 -25.19
N VAL A 202 -7.38 -7.84 -24.20
CA VAL A 202 -7.95 -6.49 -24.35
C VAL A 202 -7.26 -5.45 -23.47
N TRP A 203 -6.36 -5.88 -22.60
CA TRP A 203 -5.56 -5.00 -21.75
C TRP A 203 -4.48 -4.30 -22.58
N ASP A 204 -4.37 -2.99 -22.38
CA ASP A 204 -3.20 -2.21 -22.76
C ASP A 204 -2.78 -1.33 -21.57
N ASN A 205 -1.55 -0.81 -21.65
CA ASN A 205 -0.96 -0.08 -20.53
C ASN A 205 -1.81 1.14 -20.12
N VAL A 206 -2.31 1.91 -21.09
CA VAL A 206 -3.07 3.15 -20.80
C VAL A 206 -4.41 2.82 -20.14
N ARG A 207 -5.16 1.85 -20.68
CA ARG A 207 -6.41 1.38 -20.06
C ARG A 207 -6.20 0.87 -18.64
N GLY A 208 -5.13 0.09 -18.44
CA GLY A 208 -4.76 -0.44 -17.13
C GLY A 208 -4.46 0.66 -16.12
N GLN A 209 -3.57 1.60 -16.47
CA GLN A 209 -3.20 2.71 -15.58
C GLN A 209 -4.39 3.64 -15.25
N LEU A 210 -5.30 3.85 -16.20
CA LEU A 210 -6.54 4.62 -15.99
C LEU A 210 -7.57 3.90 -15.11
N SER A 211 -7.35 2.62 -14.80
CA SER A 211 -8.23 1.80 -13.96
C SER A 211 -7.82 1.84 -12.49
N SER A 212 -7.35 2.99 -12.05
CA SER A 212 -7.30 3.40 -10.66
C SER A 212 -8.29 4.55 -10.43
N ILE A 213 -8.54 4.87 -9.16
CA ILE A 213 -9.50 5.90 -8.77
C ILE A 213 -8.88 6.88 -7.78
N ASP A 214 -9.11 8.17 -7.98
CA ASP A 214 -8.71 9.19 -7.01
C ASP A 214 -9.67 9.21 -5.82
N ARG A 215 -9.15 9.49 -4.62
CA ARG A 215 -9.94 9.53 -3.39
C ARG A 215 -9.54 10.70 -2.52
N SER A 216 -10.48 11.24 -1.75
CA SER A 216 -10.16 12.26 -0.73
C SER A 216 -9.89 11.61 0.62
N TYR A 217 -8.70 11.87 1.17
CA TYR A 217 -8.35 11.50 2.54
C TYR A 217 -8.60 12.65 3.54
N GLY A 218 -9.31 13.69 3.11
CA GLY A 218 -9.66 14.84 3.93
C GLY A 218 -8.42 15.51 4.54
N TRP A 219 -8.41 15.64 5.86
CA TRP A 219 -7.35 16.33 6.62
C TRP A 219 -5.95 15.75 6.40
N CYS A 220 -5.82 14.47 6.05
CA CYS A 220 -4.52 13.83 5.86
C CYS A 220 -4.04 13.81 4.40
N HIS A 221 -4.80 14.36 3.46
CA HIS A 221 -4.46 14.39 2.03
C HIS A 221 -3.01 14.87 1.75
N SER A 222 -2.66 16.04 2.27
CA SER A 222 -1.31 16.60 2.09
C SER A 222 -0.24 15.89 2.94
N ILE A 223 -0.63 15.33 4.09
CA ILE A 223 0.28 14.56 4.95
C ILE A 223 0.68 13.26 4.25
N LEU A 224 -0.26 12.64 3.55
CA LEU A 224 -0.02 11.43 2.75
C LEU A 224 0.60 11.74 1.39
N HIS A 225 1.22 12.92 1.23
CA HIS A 225 1.91 13.32 0.01
C HIS A 225 1.01 13.21 -1.23
N ASN A 226 -0.25 13.63 -1.14
CA ASN A 226 -1.19 13.70 -2.27
C ASN A 226 -1.40 12.37 -3.02
N ILE A 227 -1.02 11.21 -2.45
CA ILE A 227 -1.14 9.88 -3.07
C ILE A 227 -2.60 9.54 -3.46
N SER A 228 -3.54 10.23 -2.83
CA SER A 228 -4.97 10.33 -3.18
C SER A 228 -5.25 10.62 -4.66
N THR A 229 -4.34 11.27 -5.38
CA THR A 229 -4.41 11.54 -6.82
C THR A 229 -3.78 10.41 -7.65
N HIS A 230 -4.32 9.21 -7.43
CA HIS A 230 -3.69 7.95 -7.81
C HIS A 230 -3.76 7.64 -9.31
N GLN A 231 -4.71 8.21 -10.06
CA GLN A 231 -4.79 8.01 -11.52
C GLN A 231 -3.53 8.52 -12.23
N ILE A 232 -3.10 9.73 -11.89
CA ILE A 232 -1.89 10.30 -12.49
C ILE A 232 -0.63 9.64 -11.97
N HIS A 233 -0.64 9.24 -10.70
CA HIS A 233 0.45 8.43 -10.15
C HIS A 233 0.66 7.13 -10.96
N HIS A 234 -0.41 6.44 -11.35
CA HIS A 234 -0.31 5.24 -12.19
C HIS A 234 0.12 5.53 -13.62
N LEU A 235 -0.45 6.56 -14.25
CA LEU A 235 -0.07 6.95 -15.62
C LEU A 235 1.38 7.41 -15.71
N PHE A 236 1.84 8.18 -14.73
CA PHE A 236 3.13 8.84 -14.72
C PHE A 236 3.81 8.72 -13.34
N PRO A 237 4.25 7.51 -12.94
CA PRO A 237 4.83 7.30 -11.60
C PRO A 237 6.16 8.05 -11.38
N LYS A 238 6.73 8.63 -12.44
CA LYS A 238 7.89 9.52 -12.36
C LYS A 238 7.56 10.95 -11.95
N VAL A 239 6.28 11.33 -11.92
CA VAL A 239 5.84 12.60 -11.32
C VAL A 239 5.97 12.43 -9.80
N PRO A 240 6.82 13.23 -9.12
CA PRO A 240 6.93 13.14 -7.68
C PRO A 240 5.67 13.68 -7.01
N HIS A 241 5.40 13.23 -5.79
CA HIS A 241 4.22 13.62 -5.03
C HIS A 241 4.00 15.14 -4.90
N TYR A 242 5.09 15.92 -4.84
CA TYR A 242 5.03 17.39 -4.71
C TYR A 242 4.64 18.11 -6.02
N HIS A 243 4.53 17.40 -7.14
CA HIS A 243 3.95 17.90 -8.40
C HIS A 243 2.68 17.14 -8.82
N LEU A 244 2.24 16.16 -8.02
CA LEU A 244 1.16 15.25 -8.41
C LEU A 244 -0.20 15.95 -8.52
N GLU A 245 -0.48 16.91 -7.63
CA GLU A 245 -1.68 17.75 -7.69
C GLU A 245 -1.74 18.63 -8.95
N GLU A 246 -0.61 19.22 -9.31
CA GLU A 246 -0.49 20.05 -10.51
C GLU A 246 -0.77 19.21 -11.76
N ALA A 247 -0.10 18.07 -11.89
CA ALA A 247 -0.30 17.14 -13.00
C ALA A 247 -1.75 16.62 -13.06
N THR A 248 -2.36 16.34 -11.91
CA THR A 248 -3.76 15.91 -11.80
C THR A 248 -4.74 17.00 -12.23
N THR A 249 -4.46 18.25 -11.86
CA THR A 249 -5.27 19.40 -12.28
C THR A 249 -5.27 19.54 -13.80
N HIS A 250 -4.10 19.42 -14.44
CA HIS A 250 -3.99 19.45 -15.89
C HIS A 250 -4.73 18.27 -16.55
N PHE A 251 -4.55 17.05 -16.04
CA PHE A 251 -5.23 15.88 -16.59
C PHE A 251 -6.76 15.99 -16.51
N ARG A 252 -7.30 16.42 -15.36
CA ARG A 252 -8.75 16.58 -15.17
C ARG A 252 -9.35 17.62 -16.12
N LYS A 253 -8.59 18.68 -16.42
CA LYS A 253 -9.00 19.73 -17.37
C LYS A 253 -9.02 19.22 -18.81
N GLU A 254 -7.97 18.53 -19.24
CA GLU A 254 -7.82 18.09 -20.63
C GLU A 254 -8.62 16.81 -20.95
N PHE A 255 -8.81 15.92 -19.96
CA PHE A 255 -9.44 14.61 -20.14
C PHE A 255 -10.58 14.34 -19.14
N PRO A 256 -11.60 15.22 -19.03
CA PRO A 256 -12.64 15.10 -18.01
C PRO A 256 -13.43 13.79 -18.07
N SER A 257 -13.55 13.17 -19.25
CA SER A 257 -14.25 11.89 -19.44
C SER A 257 -13.49 10.67 -18.90
N LEU A 258 -12.19 10.79 -18.64
CA LEU A 258 -11.34 9.72 -18.11
C LEU A 258 -11.16 9.79 -16.60
N VAL A 259 -11.63 10.87 -15.97
CA VAL A 259 -11.48 11.11 -14.54
C VAL A 259 -12.32 10.12 -13.75
N ARG A 260 -11.71 9.51 -12.73
CA ARG A 260 -12.35 8.62 -11.77
C ARG A 260 -12.07 9.14 -10.38
N VAL A 261 -13.12 9.55 -9.69
CA VAL A 261 -13.05 10.07 -8.32
C VAL A 261 -14.17 9.44 -7.51
N ASN A 262 -13.87 9.01 -6.28
CA ASN A 262 -14.89 8.69 -5.29
C ASN A 262 -14.60 9.43 -3.97
N ASN A 263 -15.57 10.23 -3.53
CA ASN A 263 -15.50 11.05 -2.31
C ASN A 263 -16.30 10.45 -1.14
N GLU A 264 -16.84 9.24 -1.27
CA GLU A 264 -17.43 8.51 -0.16
C GLU A 264 -16.39 8.32 0.96
N ALA A 265 -16.87 8.39 2.21
CA ALA A 265 -16.02 8.25 3.38
C ALA A 265 -15.22 6.93 3.32
N VAL A 266 -13.90 7.03 3.56
CA VAL A 266 -12.94 5.94 3.38
C VAL A 266 -13.40 4.62 4.00
N MET A 267 -13.84 4.63 5.26
CA MET A 267 -14.27 3.40 5.93
C MET A 267 -15.58 2.84 5.39
N THR A 268 -16.50 3.70 4.94
CA THR A 268 -17.74 3.28 4.29
C THR A 268 -17.44 2.60 2.96
N SER A 269 -16.62 3.24 2.12
CA SER A 269 -16.11 2.65 0.87
C SER A 269 -15.37 1.35 1.12
N PHE A 270 -14.50 1.30 2.12
CA PHE A 270 -13.71 0.12 2.43
C PHE A 270 -14.59 -1.08 2.73
N TRP A 271 -15.57 -0.94 3.63
CA TRP A 271 -16.45 -2.05 3.97
C TRP A 271 -17.41 -2.43 2.84
N ARG A 272 -17.91 -1.45 2.08
CA ARG A 272 -18.75 -1.70 0.89
C ARG A 272 -17.96 -2.52 -0.14
N MET A 273 -16.79 -2.03 -0.55
CA MET A 273 -15.96 -2.69 -1.55
C MET A 273 -15.39 -4.01 -1.05
N PHE A 274 -15.03 -4.13 0.23
CA PHE A 274 -14.56 -5.39 0.81
C PHE A 274 -15.61 -6.49 0.72
N LYS A 275 -16.89 -6.19 1.01
CA LYS A 275 -18.00 -7.15 0.86
C LYS A 275 -18.18 -7.57 -0.60
N LYS A 276 -18.08 -6.63 -1.53
CA LYS A 276 -18.18 -6.92 -2.98
C LYS A 276 -17.02 -7.76 -3.46
N TYR A 277 -15.78 -7.38 -3.14
CA TYR A 277 -14.60 -8.17 -3.41
C TYR A 277 -14.74 -9.59 -2.85
N SER A 278 -15.13 -9.73 -1.57
CA SER A 278 -15.23 -11.05 -0.94
C SER A 278 -16.29 -11.97 -1.54
N SER A 279 -17.29 -11.43 -2.23
CA SER A 279 -18.34 -12.20 -2.90
C SER A 279 -18.14 -12.35 -4.40
N GLN A 280 -17.24 -11.57 -5.01
CA GLN A 280 -17.09 -11.48 -6.46
C GLN A 280 -15.62 -11.54 -6.93
N ASN A 281 -14.67 -11.87 -6.05
CA ASN A 281 -13.25 -12.00 -6.39
C ASN A 281 -12.93 -13.17 -7.33
N ILE A 282 -13.90 -14.01 -7.69
CA ILE A 282 -13.73 -15.09 -8.67
C ILE A 282 -14.45 -14.71 -9.95
N VAL A 283 -13.71 -14.74 -11.07
CA VAL A 283 -14.21 -14.35 -12.39
C VAL A 283 -14.15 -15.51 -13.38
N ASP A 284 -15.05 -15.47 -14.35
CA ASP A 284 -15.08 -16.46 -15.44
C ASP A 284 -13.77 -16.46 -16.22
N ASP A 285 -13.32 -17.65 -16.64
CA ASP A 285 -12.05 -17.80 -17.34
C ASP A 285 -12.00 -17.05 -18.68
N LYS A 286 -13.17 -16.83 -19.30
CA LYS A 286 -13.31 -16.12 -20.58
C LYS A 286 -13.64 -14.63 -20.43
N ALA A 287 -13.74 -14.11 -19.20
CA ALA A 287 -14.07 -12.71 -18.99
C ALA A 287 -12.98 -11.79 -19.57
N ALA A 288 -13.28 -11.14 -20.70
CA ALA A 288 -12.37 -10.15 -21.30
C ALA A 288 -12.32 -8.87 -20.47
N VAL A 289 -13.46 -8.45 -19.90
CA VAL A 289 -13.57 -7.30 -19.00
C VAL A 289 -14.45 -7.69 -17.82
N TYR A 290 -14.07 -7.26 -16.62
CA TYR A 290 -14.78 -7.51 -15.38
C TYR A 290 -14.98 -6.23 -14.57
N PHE A 291 -16.13 -6.10 -13.93
CA PHE A 291 -16.49 -5.01 -13.03
C PHE A 291 -17.10 -5.58 -11.76
N TYR A 292 -16.73 -5.03 -10.61
CA TYR A 292 -17.48 -5.26 -9.38
C TYR A 292 -18.87 -4.64 -9.49
N LYS A 293 -19.89 -5.39 -9.06
CA LYS A 293 -21.30 -4.99 -9.07
C LYS A 293 -21.82 -4.68 -7.69
#